data_AF-A0A7X9HEE4-F1
#
_entry.id   AF-A0A7X9HEE4-F1
#
_cell.length_a   1.000
_cell.length_b   1.000
_cell.length_c   1.000
_cell.angle_alpha   90.00
_cell.angle_beta   90.00
_cell.angle_gamma   90.00
#
_symmetry.space_group_name_H-M   'P 1'
#
loop_
_entity.id
_entity.type
_entity.pdbx_description
1 polymer ?
#
loop_
_entity_poly.entity_id
_entity_poly.type
_entity_poly.pdbx_seq_one_letter_code
_entity_poly.pdbx_strand_id
1 'polypeptide(L)'
;MRSSLFYIIFTAILIIYLTANFYVLQRIQKLVPNQYKILTATFISILALSFLVGRILERYTVCAASDFLIWIGALWLGIFIYLFFGFIIGDSIQGIVHIFIRTLNIQKAAYSIVIIVSIIITFVGFINARTPHVKEIAIHIDKPSSPKHLKIAYASDIHLGSIIANSRLQN
;
A
#
# COMPACT_ATOMS: atom_id res chain seq x y z
N MET A 1 -19.88 -5.97 -17.70
CA MET A 1 -20.33 -4.60 -17.30
C MET A 1 -20.48 -3.76 -18.55
N ARG A 2 -21.49 -2.88 -18.67
CA ARG A 2 -21.56 -1.92 -19.79
C ARG A 2 -20.27 -1.10 -19.79
N SER A 3 -19.59 -1.01 -20.94
CA SER A 3 -18.26 -0.39 -21.07
C SER A 3 -18.22 1.03 -20.48
N SER A 4 -19.29 1.81 -20.65
CA SER A 4 -19.44 3.15 -20.06
C SER A 4 -19.36 3.18 -18.53
N LEU A 5 -19.98 2.22 -17.84
CA LEU A 5 -19.94 2.14 -16.38
C LEU A 5 -18.53 1.85 -15.86
N PHE A 6 -17.78 1.00 -16.56
CA PHE A 6 -16.38 0.71 -16.22
C PHE A 6 -15.52 1.98 -16.27
N TYR A 7 -15.62 2.77 -17.35
CA TYR A 7 -14.84 4.01 -17.46
C TYR A 7 -15.19 5.02 -16.38
N ILE A 8 -16.48 5.18 -16.06
CA ILE A 8 -16.92 6.10 -14.99
C ILE A 8 -16.31 5.70 -13.64
N ILE A 9 -16.44 4.42 -13.27
CA ILE A 9 -15.90 3.92 -12.00
C ILE A 9 -14.38 4.06 -11.97
N PHE A 10 -13.69 3.67 -13.04
CA PHE A 10 -12.24 3.74 -13.11
C PHE A 10 -11.73 5.18 -12.99
N THR A 11 -12.35 6.12 -13.73
CA THR A 11 -12.00 7.54 -13.65
C THR A 11 -12.28 8.11 -12.26
N ALA A 12 -13.39 7.75 -11.62
CA ALA A 12 -13.68 8.18 -10.24
C ALA A 12 -12.61 7.70 -9.25
N ILE A 13 -12.22 6.42 -9.33
CA ILE A 13 -11.16 5.85 -8.49
C ILE A 13 -9.83 6.57 -8.74
N LEU A 14 -9.49 6.82 -10.01
CA LEU A 14 -8.26 7.50 -10.38
C LEU A 14 -8.20 8.94 -9.84
N ILE A 15 -9.31 9.69 -9.92
CA ILE A 15 -9.41 11.04 -9.36
C ILE A 15 -9.17 10.99 -7.84
N ILE A 16 -9.89 10.11 -7.13
CA ILE A 16 -9.73 9.95 -5.68
C ILE A 16 -8.27 9.63 -5.33
N TYR A 17 -7.65 8.70 -6.05
CA TYR A 17 -6.27 8.30 -5.85
C TYR A 17 -5.29 9.47 -6.05
N LEU A 18 -5.41 10.20 -7.16
CA LEU A 18 -4.53 11.34 -7.47
C LEU A 18 -4.73 12.50 -6.48
N THR A 19 -5.97 12.81 -6.11
CA THR A 19 -6.28 13.84 -5.10
C THR A 19 -5.70 13.47 -3.74
N ALA A 20 -5.82 12.20 -3.33
CA ALA A 20 -5.26 11.74 -2.06
C ALA A 20 -3.71 11.76 -2.08
N ASN A 21 -3.06 11.42 -3.20
CA ASN A 21 -1.61 11.58 -3.36
C ASN A 21 -1.18 13.05 -3.31
N PHE A 22 -1.96 13.93 -3.92
CA PHE A 22 -1.71 15.38 -3.85
C PHE A 22 -1.82 15.90 -2.40
N TYR A 23 -2.82 15.43 -1.65
CA TYR A 23 -2.96 15.72 -0.22
C TYR A 23 -1.72 15.28 0.58
N VAL A 24 -1.24 14.04 0.34
CA VAL A 24 -0.02 13.50 0.96
C VAL A 24 1.20 14.35 0.62
N LEU A 25 1.38 14.71 -0.65
CA LEU A 25 2.48 15.56 -1.11
C LEU A 25 2.49 16.91 -0.39
N GLN A 26 1.33 17.56 -0.24
CA GLN A 26 1.23 18.84 0.46
C GLN A 26 1.72 18.74 1.91
N ARG A 27 1.45 17.64 2.62
CA ARG A 27 1.88 17.46 4.01
C ARG A 27 3.38 17.19 4.09
N ILE A 28 3.91 16.36 3.19
CA ILE A 28 5.36 16.13 3.09
C ILE A 28 6.08 17.45 2.81
N GLN A 29 5.58 18.29 1.90
CA GLN A 29 6.19 19.59 1.56
C GLN A 29 6.22 20.60 2.72
N LYS A 30 5.39 20.43 3.77
CA LYS A 30 5.48 21.27 4.99
C LYS A 30 6.73 20.96 5.83
N LEU A 31 7.34 19.79 5.64
CA LEU A 31 8.59 19.37 6.29
C LEU A 31 9.82 19.68 5.45
N VAL A 32 9.66 19.95 4.16
CA VAL A 32 10.75 20.10 3.20
C VAL A 32 11.10 21.58 2.98
N PRO A 33 12.40 21.96 3.01
CA PRO A 33 12.84 23.31 2.66
C PRO A 33 12.42 23.72 1.24
N ASN A 34 12.15 25.01 1.02
CA ASN A 34 11.62 25.52 -0.25
C ASN A 34 12.44 25.10 -1.48
N GLN A 35 13.77 25.07 -1.38
CA GLN A 35 14.67 24.68 -2.48
C GLN A 35 14.49 23.24 -2.97
N TYR A 36 13.94 22.34 -2.14
CA TYR A 36 13.75 20.93 -2.48
C TYR A 36 12.31 20.57 -2.82
N LYS A 37 11.36 21.53 -2.76
CA LYS A 37 9.92 21.23 -2.96
C LYS A 37 9.61 20.66 -4.34
N ILE A 38 10.26 21.17 -5.39
CA ILE A 38 10.09 20.68 -6.77
C ILE A 38 10.62 19.24 -6.86
N LEU A 39 11.83 18.98 -6.33
CA LEU A 39 12.41 17.65 -6.33
C LEU A 39 11.51 16.64 -5.60
N THR A 40 10.99 17.00 -4.42
CA THR A 40 10.06 16.15 -3.68
C THR A 40 8.74 15.95 -4.43
N ALA A 41 8.19 16.98 -5.06
CA ALA A 41 6.97 16.85 -5.88
C ALA A 41 7.17 15.88 -7.04
N THR A 42 8.28 16.00 -7.76
CA THR A 42 8.64 15.09 -8.85
C THR A 42 8.79 13.67 -8.35
N PHE A 43 9.53 13.47 -7.27
CA PHE A 43 9.76 12.13 -6.69
C PHE A 43 8.45 11.45 -6.27
N ILE A 44 7.59 12.15 -5.51
CA ILE A 44 6.30 11.60 -5.07
C ILE A 44 5.36 11.35 -6.26
N SER A 45 5.38 12.21 -7.28
CA SER A 45 4.58 12.01 -8.49
C SER A 45 5.02 10.78 -9.29
N ILE A 46 6.33 10.54 -9.39
CA ILE A 46 6.87 9.32 -10.01
C ILE A 46 6.40 8.09 -9.23
N LEU A 47 6.48 8.11 -7.90
CA LEU A 47 6.01 6.99 -7.07
C LEU A 47 4.50 6.77 -7.22
N ALA A 48 3.69 7.81 -7.19
CA ALA A 48 2.24 7.72 -7.35
C ALA A 48 1.83 7.17 -8.72
N LEU A 49 2.54 7.53 -9.79
CA LEU A 49 2.23 7.05 -11.13
C LEU A 49 2.86 5.70 -11.47
N SER A 50 3.90 5.27 -10.74
CA SER A 50 4.69 4.09 -11.07
C SER A 50 3.85 2.81 -11.22
N PHE A 51 2.87 2.56 -10.35
CA PHE A 51 2.01 1.37 -10.46
C PHE A 51 1.15 1.41 -11.72
N LEU A 52 0.52 2.56 -12.00
CA LEU A 52 -0.34 2.72 -13.17
C LEU A 52 0.47 2.60 -14.47
N VAL A 53 1.60 3.31 -14.55
CA VAL A 53 2.50 3.26 -15.71
C VAL A 53 3.08 1.86 -15.88
N GLY A 54 3.47 1.20 -14.79
CA GLY A 54 3.99 -0.17 -14.80
C GLY A 54 2.97 -1.18 -15.35
N ARG A 55 1.70 -1.09 -14.93
CA ARG A 55 0.61 -1.94 -15.45
C ARG A 55 0.27 -1.66 -16.90
N ILE A 56 0.30 -0.40 -17.32
CA ILE A 56 0.13 -0.04 -18.73
C ILE A 56 1.29 -0.60 -19.55
N LEU A 57 2.53 -0.47 -19.07
CA LEU A 57 3.72 -0.96 -19.74
C LEU A 57 3.73 -2.49 -19.86
N GLU A 58 3.38 -3.21 -18.79
CA GLU A 58 3.26 -4.69 -18.75
C GLU A 58 2.30 -5.22 -19.82
N ARG A 59 1.27 -4.43 -20.20
CA ARG A 59 0.34 -4.77 -21.29
C ARG A 59 1.01 -4.76 -22.67
N TYR A 60 2.03 -3.94 -22.86
CA TYR A 60 2.78 -3.84 -24.11
C TYR A 60 4.00 -4.76 -24.10
N THR A 61 4.79 -4.73 -23.02
CA THR A 61 6.01 -5.54 -22.85
C THR A 61 6.20 -5.93 -21.38
N VAL A 62 6.42 -7.22 -21.14
CA VAL A 62 6.86 -7.73 -19.82
C VAL A 62 8.38 -7.67 -19.80
N CYS A 63 8.93 -6.71 -19.05
CA CYS A 63 10.37 -6.49 -18.95
C CYS A 63 10.77 -5.99 -17.56
N ALA A 64 12.08 -5.92 -17.30
CA ALA A 64 12.59 -5.44 -16.00
C ALA A 64 12.07 -4.03 -15.64
N ALA A 65 11.79 -3.18 -16.62
CA ALA A 65 11.22 -1.85 -16.37
C ALA A 65 9.75 -1.92 -15.93
N SER A 66 8.90 -2.74 -16.56
CA SER A 66 7.50 -2.91 -16.13
C SER A 66 7.45 -3.53 -14.73
N ASP A 67 8.28 -4.54 -14.48
CA ASP A 67 8.35 -5.22 -13.19
C ASP A 67 8.82 -4.26 -12.09
N PHE A 68 9.87 -3.48 -12.36
CA PHE A 68 10.37 -2.48 -11.41
C PHE A 68 9.32 -1.42 -11.08
N LEU A 69 8.62 -0.89 -12.08
CA LEU A 69 7.56 0.12 -11.89
C LEU A 69 6.37 -0.45 -11.10
N ILE A 70 5.95 -1.67 -11.41
CA ILE A 70 4.88 -2.35 -10.66
C ILE A 70 5.32 -2.57 -9.21
N TRP A 71 6.57 -3.00 -8.99
CA TRP A 71 7.07 -3.31 -7.66
C TRP A 71 7.21 -2.06 -6.79
N ILE A 72 7.85 -1.00 -7.30
CA ILE A 72 7.99 0.26 -6.55
C ILE A 72 6.62 0.94 -6.34
N GLY A 73 5.71 0.81 -7.31
CA GLY A 73 4.35 1.33 -7.19
C GLY A 73 3.50 0.56 -6.20
N ALA A 74 3.62 -0.76 -6.14
CA ALA A 74 2.95 -1.58 -5.13
C ALA A 74 3.47 -1.27 -3.72
N LEU A 75 4.79 -1.07 -3.57
CA LEU A 75 5.37 -0.61 -2.31
C LEU A 75 4.87 0.79 -1.94
N TRP A 76 4.82 1.71 -2.89
CA TRP A 76 4.28 3.05 -2.67
C TRP A 76 2.81 3.01 -2.24
N LEU A 77 1.96 2.18 -2.85
CA LEU A 77 0.56 2.02 -2.45
C LEU A 77 0.42 1.60 -0.97
N GLY A 78 1.29 0.70 -0.50
CA GLY A 78 1.36 0.31 0.91
C GLY A 78 1.77 1.47 1.83
N ILE A 79 2.81 2.23 1.48
CA ILE A 79 3.23 3.40 2.28
C ILE A 79 2.15 4.49 2.25
N PHE A 80 1.59 4.74 1.07
CA PHE A 80 0.63 5.81 0.78
C PHE A 80 -0.63 5.70 1.64
N ILE A 81 -1.18 4.50 1.85
CA ILE A 81 -2.41 4.36 2.64
C ILE A 81 -2.20 4.80 4.10
N TYR A 82 -1.06 4.43 4.69
CA TYR A 82 -0.70 4.83 6.04
C TYR A 82 -0.37 6.33 6.13
N LEU A 83 0.30 6.88 5.11
CA LEU A 83 0.53 8.33 5.03
C LEU A 83 -0.78 9.11 4.95
N PHE A 84 -1.70 8.68 4.09
CA PHE A 84 -2.98 9.36 3.87
C PHE A 84 -3.80 9.42 5.15
N PHE A 85 -4.07 8.27 5.78
CA PHE A 85 -4.84 8.24 7.04
C PHE A 85 -4.06 8.85 8.21
N GLY A 86 -2.76 8.59 8.29
CA GLY A 86 -1.91 9.14 9.34
C GLY A 86 -1.86 10.68 9.31
N PHE A 87 -1.80 11.29 8.13
CA PHE A 87 -1.85 12.74 8.00
C PHE A 87 -3.23 13.32 8.32
N ILE A 88 -4.33 12.62 7.99
CA ILE A 88 -5.68 13.03 8.42
C ILE A 88 -5.76 13.04 9.95
N ILE A 89 -5.23 11.99 10.60
CA ILE A 89 -5.16 11.92 12.05
C ILE A 89 -4.27 13.04 12.62
N GLY A 90 -3.09 13.28 12.03
CA GLY A 90 -2.18 14.35 12.47
C GLY A 90 -2.79 15.75 12.33
N ASP A 91 -3.49 16.03 11.23
CA ASP A 91 -4.24 17.27 11.01
C ASP A 91 -5.35 17.43 12.05
N SER A 92 -6.10 16.35 12.33
CA SER A 92 -7.18 16.34 13.33
C SER A 92 -6.65 16.59 14.74
N ILE A 93 -5.55 15.93 15.12
CA ILE A 93 -4.90 16.11 16.43
C ILE A 93 -4.40 17.55 16.57
N GLN A 94 -3.76 18.12 15.55
CA GLN A 94 -3.36 19.53 15.61
C GLN A 94 -4.58 20.45 15.77
N GLY A 95 -5.67 20.18 15.05
CA GLY A 95 -6.92 20.94 15.18
C GLY A 95 -7.43 20.94 16.62
N ILE A 96 -7.47 19.78 17.26
CA ILE A 96 -7.85 19.62 18.66
C ILE A 96 -6.90 20.38 19.59
N VAL A 97 -5.58 20.22 19.41
CA VAL A 97 -4.58 20.92 20.24
C VAL A 97 -4.75 22.44 20.14
N HIS A 98 -5.03 22.96 18.94
CA HIS A 98 -5.19 24.39 18.73
C HIS A 98 -6.48 24.96 19.36
N ILE A 99 -7.50 24.13 19.62
CA ILE A 99 -8.70 24.52 20.38
C ILE A 99 -8.35 24.80 21.85
N PHE A 100 -7.46 24.00 22.44
CA PHE A 100 -7.09 24.13 23.86
C PHE A 100 -5.86 25.01 24.10
N ILE A 101 -4.85 24.94 23.20
CA ILE A 101 -3.56 25.61 23.32
C ILE A 101 -3.21 26.22 21.95
N ARG A 102 -3.74 27.41 21.68
CA ARG A 102 -3.66 28.09 20.38
C ARG A 102 -2.22 28.32 19.87
N THR A 103 -1.25 28.48 20.77
CA THR A 103 0.15 28.76 20.42
C THR A 103 0.96 27.51 20.10
N LEU A 104 0.46 26.31 20.44
CA LEU A 104 1.20 25.07 20.29
C LEU A 104 1.01 24.48 18.88
N ASN A 105 2.09 24.44 18.11
CA ASN A 105 2.13 23.80 16.78
C ASN A 105 2.97 22.53 16.83
N ILE A 106 2.29 21.38 16.84
CA ILE A 106 2.89 20.04 16.81
C ILE A 106 2.84 19.40 15.41
N GLN A 107 2.38 20.12 14.37
CA GLN A 107 2.19 19.56 13.03
C GLN A 107 3.47 18.92 12.49
N LYS A 108 4.61 19.60 12.62
CA LYS A 108 5.88 19.08 12.11
C LYS A 108 6.26 17.76 12.78
N ALA A 109 6.11 17.67 14.10
CA ALA A 109 6.37 16.45 14.85
C ALA A 109 5.39 15.33 14.45
N ALA A 110 4.09 15.64 14.38
CA ALA A 110 3.05 14.69 14.00
C ALA A 110 3.28 14.13 12.59
N TYR A 111 3.57 14.98 11.60
CA TYR A 111 3.82 14.52 10.23
C TYR A 111 5.11 13.69 10.13
N SER A 112 6.18 14.07 10.83
CA SER A 112 7.41 13.28 10.86
C SER A 112 7.17 11.89 11.45
N ILE A 113 6.42 11.79 12.56
CA ILE A 113 6.04 10.51 13.17
C ILE A 113 5.22 9.67 12.18
N VAL A 114 4.22 10.28 11.52
CA VAL A 114 3.39 9.59 10.52
C VAL A 114 4.24 8.99 9.41
N ILE A 115 5.22 9.74 8.86
CA ILE A 115 6.10 9.23 7.80
C ILE A 115 6.92 8.04 8.30
N ILE A 116 7.56 8.17 9.46
CA ILE A 116 8.40 7.11 10.04
C ILE A 116 7.58 5.85 10.30
N VAL A 117 6.43 6.00 10.97
CA VAL A 117 5.53 4.88 11.30
C VAL A 117 5.00 4.22 10.02
N SER A 118 4.63 4.99 9.00
CA SER A 118 4.14 4.44 7.72
C SER A 118 5.19 3.57 7.04
N ILE A 119 6.45 4.01 7.04
CA ILE A 119 7.57 3.24 6.48
C ILE A 119 7.80 1.96 7.30
N ILE A 120 7.86 2.07 8.63
CA ILE A 120 8.09 0.93 9.52
C ILE A 120 6.98 -0.12 9.38
N ILE A 121 5.72 0.29 9.48
CA ILE A 121 4.58 -0.64 9.39
C ILE A 121 4.58 -1.34 8.04
N THR A 122 4.81 -0.62 6.94
CA THR A 122 4.85 -1.22 5.61
C THR A 122 5.99 -2.23 5.48
N PHE A 123 7.18 -1.90 6.00
CA PHE A 123 8.35 -2.78 5.93
C PHE A 123 8.20 -4.03 6.82
N VAL A 124 7.70 -3.87 8.05
CA VAL A 124 7.39 -4.99 8.95
C VAL A 124 6.31 -5.87 8.35
N GLY A 125 5.24 -5.27 7.79
CA GLY A 125 4.18 -6.00 7.08
C GLY A 125 4.72 -6.78 5.88
N PHE A 126 5.68 -6.23 5.14
CA PHE A 126 6.33 -6.91 4.04
C PHE A 126 7.17 -8.11 4.49
N ILE A 127 7.89 -8.01 5.61
CA ILE A 127 8.62 -9.14 6.20
C ILE A 127 7.63 -10.21 6.68
N ASN A 128 6.59 -9.81 7.41
CA ASN A 128 5.55 -10.70 7.90
C ASN A 128 4.86 -11.48 6.76
N ALA A 129 4.56 -10.80 5.65
CA ALA A 129 3.99 -11.43 4.45
C ALA A 129 4.94 -12.40 3.72
N ARG A 130 6.23 -12.41 4.06
CA ARG A 130 7.21 -13.37 3.55
C ARG A 130 7.38 -14.60 4.44
N THR A 131 6.78 -14.62 5.62
CA THR A 131 6.88 -15.73 6.57
C THR A 131 5.56 -16.50 6.58
N PRO A 132 5.41 -17.57 5.77
CA PRO A 132 4.21 -18.39 5.80
C PRO A 132 4.11 -19.16 7.12
N HIS A 133 2.94 -19.13 7.74
CA HIS A 133 2.65 -19.91 8.95
C HIS A 133 1.75 -21.09 8.61
N VAL A 134 2.19 -22.30 8.93
CA VAL A 134 1.38 -23.52 8.78
C VAL A 134 0.49 -23.67 10.02
N LYS A 135 -0.83 -23.68 9.82
CA LYS A 135 -1.81 -23.91 10.88
C LYS A 135 -2.41 -25.30 10.72
N GLU A 136 -2.18 -26.17 11.70
CA GLU A 136 -2.86 -27.46 11.77
C GLU A 136 -4.25 -27.28 12.41
N ILE A 137 -5.28 -27.74 11.71
CA ILE A 137 -6.68 -27.69 12.19
C ILE A 137 -7.19 -29.12 12.28
N ALA A 138 -7.53 -29.56 13.49
CA ALA A 138 -8.17 -30.84 13.71
C ALA A 138 -9.69 -30.68 13.53
N ILE A 139 -10.24 -31.32 12.50
CA ILE A 139 -11.68 -31.35 12.25
C ILE A 139 -12.19 -32.73 12.64
N HIS A 140 -13.13 -32.79 13.60
CA HIS A 140 -13.80 -34.02 13.96
C HIS A 140 -15.06 -34.19 13.10
N ILE A 141 -15.27 -35.39 12.56
CA ILE A 141 -16.43 -35.70 11.72
C ILE A 141 -17.06 -36.99 12.27
N ASP A 142 -18.26 -36.87 12.82
CA ASP A 142 -19.02 -37.97 13.41
C ASP A 142 -19.75 -38.84 12.37
N LYS A 143 -19.11 -39.08 11.22
CA LYS A 143 -19.65 -39.91 10.13
C LYS A 143 -18.77 -41.13 9.92
N PRO A 144 -19.35 -42.32 9.72
CA PRO A 144 -18.56 -43.51 9.46
C PRO A 144 -17.80 -43.38 8.13
N SER A 145 -16.48 -43.49 8.17
CA SER A 145 -15.62 -43.42 6.98
C SER A 145 -14.46 -44.42 7.04
N SER A 146 -14.05 -44.94 5.88
CA SER A 146 -12.98 -45.94 5.77
C SER A 146 -11.55 -45.45 6.05
N PRO A 147 -11.21 -44.14 5.96
CA PRO A 147 -10.08 -43.62 6.72
C PRO A 147 -10.55 -43.11 8.08
N LYS A 148 -9.96 -43.63 9.17
CA LYS A 148 -10.16 -43.11 10.54
C LYS A 148 -9.50 -41.74 10.74
N HIS A 149 -8.44 -41.47 9.98
CA HIS A 149 -7.72 -40.20 9.98
C HIS A 149 -7.40 -39.82 8.54
N LEU A 150 -7.63 -38.54 8.21
CA LEU A 150 -7.31 -37.96 6.92
C LEU A 150 -6.51 -36.68 7.15
N LYS A 151 -5.27 -36.62 6.62
CA LYS A 151 -4.47 -35.39 6.62
C LYS A 151 -4.64 -34.71 5.27
N ILE A 152 -5.15 -33.48 5.26
CA ILE A 152 -5.32 -32.66 4.07
C ILE A 152 -4.36 -31.48 4.16
N ALA A 153 -3.52 -31.29 3.15
CA ALA A 153 -2.81 -30.03 2.94
C ALA A 153 -3.70 -29.13 2.09
N TYR A 154 -4.14 -28.00 2.64
CA TYR A 154 -4.96 -27.02 1.95
C TYR A 154 -4.20 -25.69 1.84
N ALA A 155 -4.11 -25.17 0.62
CA ALA A 155 -3.62 -23.84 0.34
C ALA A 155 -4.54 -23.21 -0.71
N SER A 156 -4.91 -21.95 -0.50
CA SER A 156 -5.73 -21.16 -1.44
C SER A 156 -5.09 -19.82 -1.74
N ASP A 157 -5.64 -19.11 -2.73
CA ASP A 157 -5.31 -17.71 -3.05
C ASP A 157 -3.82 -17.45 -3.34
N ILE A 158 -3.17 -18.43 -3.96
CA ILE A 158 -1.78 -18.31 -4.43
C ILE A 158 -1.75 -17.44 -5.68
N HIS A 159 -1.72 -16.12 -5.49
CA HIS A 159 -1.64 -15.14 -6.57
C HIS A 159 -0.20 -14.84 -6.98
N LEU A 160 0.39 -15.75 -7.76
CA LEU A 160 1.72 -15.56 -8.32
C LEU A 160 1.73 -14.52 -9.45
N GLY A 161 2.88 -13.87 -9.64
CA GLY A 161 3.08 -12.94 -10.77
C GLY A 161 4.18 -11.92 -10.51
N SER A 162 4.11 -10.78 -11.19
CA SER A 162 5.10 -9.69 -11.09
C SER A 162 5.24 -9.10 -9.67
N ILE A 163 4.21 -9.22 -8.82
CA ILE A 163 4.24 -8.77 -7.42
C ILE A 163 4.74 -9.87 -6.46
N ILE A 164 4.30 -11.12 -6.66
CA ILE A 164 4.69 -12.29 -5.86
C ILE A 164 5.47 -13.24 -6.78
N ALA A 165 6.80 -13.14 -6.71
CA ALA A 165 7.70 -13.89 -7.57
C ALA A 165 7.44 -15.41 -7.51
N ASN A 166 7.41 -16.04 -8.68
CA ASN A 166 7.20 -17.48 -8.85
C ASN A 166 8.25 -18.33 -8.11
N SER A 167 9.45 -17.78 -7.89
CA SER A 167 10.52 -18.43 -7.13
C SER A 167 10.12 -18.76 -5.69
N ARG A 168 9.06 -18.16 -5.15
CA ARG A 168 8.55 -18.48 -3.81
C ARG A 168 7.88 -19.85 -3.69
N LEU A 169 7.57 -20.51 -4.81
CA LEU A 169 7.08 -21.90 -4.81
C LEU A 169 8.18 -22.93 -5.00
N GLN A 170 9.38 -22.48 -5.36
CA GLN A 170 10.51 -23.35 -5.63
C GLN A 170 11.38 -23.37 -4.38
N ASN A 171 11.16 -24.37 -3.54
CA ASN A 171 12.23 -24.93 -2.72
C ASN A 171 13.01 -25.94 -3.57
#